data_AF-A0A5T1VBR9-F1
#
_entry.id   AF-A0A5T1VBR9-F1
#
_cell.length_a   1.000
_cell.length_b   1.000
_cell.length_c   1.000
_cell.angle_alpha   90.00
_cell.angle_beta   90.00
_cell.angle_gamma   90.00
#
_symmetry.space_group_name_H-M   'P 1'
#
loop_
_entity.id
_entity.type
_entity.pdbx_description
1 polymer ?
#
loop_
_entity_poly.entity_id
_entity_poly.type
_entity_poly.pdbx_seq_one_letter_code
_entity_poly.pdbx_strand_id
1 'polypeptide(L)'
;QDDNIISEIEQLSKFWNDEFSDLYNNRSYQFYEVLNELPNEYWKYLDSAYYMYCQDKKINYYKNHENFLAKIIANFLVKLINKPTIAEVKPIVFNAYTSLYSKGELNFQTDSKQILENEILFKEQFFKANKLIPALLTLNLYIKYPNQKTDIKAEIEHIFPKTTQWRPSYTGWDKEEAKSYIESIGNKMWLEKRLNIKAGNNYFDDKKEKYKESNFLEAQELSKYTKNDWLKEDIEKRNEEIYNRLVDFFKQNID
;
A
#
# COMPACT_ATOMS: atom_id res chain seq x y z
N GLN A 1 -38.11 -12.82 -11.15
CA GLN A 1 -36.80 -13.25 -10.58
C GLN A 1 -35.66 -12.69 -11.42
N ASP A 2 -35.79 -12.68 -12.76
CA ASP A 2 -34.82 -12.05 -13.67
C ASP A 2 -34.71 -10.52 -13.56
N ASP A 3 -35.82 -9.81 -13.30
CA ASP A 3 -35.79 -8.34 -13.17
C ASP A 3 -34.90 -7.83 -12.02
N ASN A 4 -34.76 -8.63 -10.94
CA ASN A 4 -33.93 -8.24 -9.80
C ASN A 4 -32.43 -8.41 -10.13
N ILE A 5 -32.07 -9.47 -10.85
CA ILE A 5 -30.68 -9.73 -11.26
C ILE A 5 -30.19 -8.63 -12.21
N ILE A 6 -31.03 -8.21 -13.17
CA ILE A 6 -30.67 -7.12 -14.10
C ILE A 6 -30.45 -5.82 -13.33
N SER A 7 -31.32 -5.49 -12.39
CA SER A 7 -31.16 -4.30 -11.53
C SER A 7 -29.88 -4.35 -10.69
N GLU A 8 -29.54 -5.50 -10.10
CA GLU A 8 -28.29 -5.68 -9.33
C GLU A 8 -27.05 -5.51 -10.20
N ILE A 9 -27.06 -6.05 -11.43
CA ILE A 9 -25.97 -5.87 -12.40
C ILE A 9 -25.83 -4.40 -12.81
N GLU A 10 -26.94 -3.70 -13.07
CA GLU A 10 -26.92 -2.26 -13.36
C GLU A 10 -26.34 -1.47 -12.20
N GLN A 11 -26.73 -1.76 -10.96
CA GLN A 11 -26.19 -1.08 -9.77
C GLN A 11 -24.68 -1.29 -9.62
N LEU A 12 -24.19 -2.53 -9.78
CA LEU A 12 -22.77 -2.82 -9.73
C LEU A 12 -22.00 -2.17 -10.88
N SER A 13 -22.60 -2.11 -12.08
CA SER A 13 -22.03 -1.39 -13.22
C SER A 13 -21.84 0.09 -12.89
N LYS A 14 -22.85 0.75 -12.31
CA LYS A 14 -22.76 2.16 -11.89
C LYS A 14 -21.70 2.37 -10.81
N PHE A 15 -21.67 1.47 -9.83
CA PHE A 15 -20.69 1.48 -8.74
C PHE A 15 -19.24 1.42 -9.26
N TRP A 16 -18.94 0.53 -10.21
CA TRP A 16 -17.59 0.35 -10.74
C TRP A 16 -17.21 1.33 -11.88
N ASN A 17 -18.17 2.03 -12.47
CA ASN A 17 -17.91 3.04 -13.52
C ASN A 17 -17.82 4.48 -12.98
N ASP A 18 -17.46 4.63 -11.70
CA ASP A 18 -17.20 5.92 -11.04
C ASP A 18 -18.37 6.92 -11.03
N GLU A 19 -19.62 6.47 -11.25
CA GLU A 19 -20.81 7.34 -11.20
C GLU A 19 -21.02 8.00 -9.82
N PHE A 20 -20.42 7.44 -8.77
CA PHE A 20 -20.53 7.89 -7.38
C PHE A 20 -19.21 8.35 -6.78
N SER A 21 -18.24 8.69 -7.62
CA SER A 21 -16.91 9.14 -7.20
C SER A 21 -16.98 10.26 -6.14
N ASP A 22 -17.78 11.29 -6.37
CA ASP A 22 -17.91 12.45 -5.46
C ASP A 22 -18.42 12.13 -4.03
N LEU A 23 -18.90 10.91 -3.77
CA LEU A 23 -19.38 10.49 -2.44
C LEU A 23 -18.27 9.96 -1.53
N TYR A 24 -17.11 9.62 -2.09
CA TYR A 24 -15.97 9.13 -1.31
C TYR A 24 -15.18 10.27 -0.68
N ASN A 25 -14.68 10.04 0.54
CA ASN A 25 -13.69 10.93 1.10
C ASN A 25 -12.29 10.63 0.52
N ASN A 26 -11.36 11.57 0.66
CA ASN A 26 -10.00 11.44 0.17
C ASN A 26 -9.30 10.17 0.69
N ARG A 27 -9.57 9.75 1.93
CA ARG A 27 -8.95 8.56 2.53
C ARG A 27 -9.40 7.28 1.85
N SER A 28 -10.66 7.19 1.42
CA SER A 28 -11.15 6.06 0.64
C SER A 28 -10.39 5.92 -0.68
N TYR A 29 -10.17 7.02 -1.41
CA TYR A 29 -9.39 6.99 -2.65
C TYR A 29 -7.95 6.52 -2.43
N GLN A 30 -7.30 7.04 -1.38
CA GLN A 30 -5.96 6.63 -1.00
C GLN A 30 -5.88 5.12 -0.75
N PHE A 31 -6.86 4.56 -0.03
CA PHE A 31 -6.91 3.14 0.26
C PHE A 31 -7.30 2.29 -0.95
N TYR A 32 -8.11 2.79 -1.88
CA TYR A 32 -8.30 2.12 -3.16
C TYR A 32 -7.01 2.00 -3.96
N GLU A 33 -6.18 3.04 -3.99
CA GLU A 33 -4.87 2.93 -4.64
C GLU A 33 -3.98 1.88 -3.96
N VAL A 34 -4.00 1.75 -2.63
CA VAL A 34 -3.29 0.65 -1.94
C VAL A 34 -3.81 -0.71 -2.41
N LEU A 35 -5.13 -0.88 -2.52
CA LEU A 35 -5.75 -2.13 -2.95
C LEU A 35 -5.47 -2.44 -4.44
N ASN A 36 -5.38 -1.42 -5.28
CA ASN A 36 -5.01 -1.56 -6.70
C ASN A 36 -3.58 -2.04 -6.90
N GLU A 37 -2.68 -1.77 -5.93
CA GLU A 37 -1.29 -2.25 -5.95
C GLU A 37 -1.12 -3.70 -5.41
N LEU A 38 -2.20 -4.32 -4.93
CA LEU A 38 -2.15 -5.73 -4.52
C LEU A 38 -1.97 -6.66 -5.73
N PRO A 39 -1.34 -7.84 -5.55
CA PRO A 39 -1.07 -8.76 -6.66
C PRO A 39 -2.32 -9.45 -7.24
N ASN A 40 -3.51 -9.18 -6.70
CA ASN A 40 -4.78 -9.71 -7.15
C ASN A 40 -5.94 -8.78 -6.75
N GLU A 41 -7.08 -8.95 -7.42
CA GLU A 41 -8.24 -8.09 -7.24
C GLU A 41 -9.35 -8.73 -6.37
N TYR A 42 -9.04 -9.73 -5.54
CA TYR A 42 -10.07 -10.42 -4.74
C TYR A 42 -10.81 -9.50 -3.77
N TRP A 43 -10.19 -8.38 -3.39
CA TRP A 43 -10.82 -7.36 -2.57
C TRP A 43 -12.06 -6.75 -3.25
N LYS A 44 -12.11 -6.67 -4.59
CA LYS A 44 -13.26 -6.14 -5.34
C LYS A 44 -14.53 -6.96 -5.11
N TYR A 45 -14.40 -8.28 -4.89
CA TYR A 45 -15.55 -9.13 -4.58
C TYR A 45 -16.14 -8.79 -3.21
N LEU A 46 -15.28 -8.58 -2.21
CA LEU A 46 -15.72 -8.21 -0.86
C LEU A 46 -16.32 -6.80 -0.84
N ASP A 47 -15.71 -5.87 -1.58
CA ASP A 47 -16.19 -4.49 -1.69
C ASP A 47 -17.56 -4.42 -2.39
N SER A 48 -17.71 -5.13 -3.52
CA SER A 48 -19.00 -5.26 -4.21
C SER A 48 -20.07 -5.85 -3.29
N ALA A 49 -19.74 -6.91 -2.55
CA ALA A 49 -20.69 -7.54 -1.64
C ALA A 49 -21.06 -6.61 -0.45
N TYR A 50 -20.11 -5.83 0.05
CA TYR A 50 -20.37 -4.84 1.11
C TYR A 50 -21.26 -3.70 0.61
N TYR A 51 -21.02 -3.21 -0.61
CA TYR A 51 -21.87 -2.23 -1.27
C TYR A 51 -23.31 -2.75 -1.40
N MET A 52 -23.50 -3.94 -1.98
CA MET A 52 -24.83 -4.54 -2.14
C MET A 52 -25.53 -4.76 -0.79
N TYR A 53 -24.82 -5.26 0.21
CA TYR A 53 -25.33 -5.40 1.57
C TYR A 53 -25.83 -4.05 2.13
N CYS A 54 -25.06 -2.98 1.92
CA CYS A 54 -25.46 -1.65 2.37
C CYS A 54 -26.73 -1.16 1.66
N GLN A 55 -26.87 -1.41 0.35
CA GLN A 55 -28.10 -1.10 -0.38
C GLN A 55 -29.31 -1.85 0.19
N ASP A 56 -29.19 -3.17 0.39
CA ASP A 56 -30.25 -4.03 0.93
C ASP A 56 -30.70 -3.58 2.32
N LYS A 57 -29.75 -3.17 3.16
CA LYS A 57 -30.00 -2.75 4.54
C LYS A 57 -30.27 -1.25 4.68
N LYS A 58 -30.25 -0.49 3.58
CA LYS A 58 -30.38 0.99 3.56
C LYS A 58 -29.36 1.67 4.47
N ILE A 59 -28.14 1.15 4.49
CA ILE A 59 -26.98 1.71 5.19
C ILE A 59 -26.22 2.59 4.19
N ASN A 60 -25.74 3.75 4.64
CA ASN A 60 -24.88 4.58 3.81
C ASN A 60 -23.48 3.97 3.70
N TYR A 61 -23.22 3.27 2.59
CA TYR A 61 -21.93 2.64 2.28
C TYR A 61 -20.73 3.60 2.34
N TYR A 62 -20.92 4.86 1.92
CA TYR A 62 -19.85 5.86 1.85
C TYR A 62 -19.45 6.40 3.24
N LYS A 63 -20.30 6.20 4.25
CA LYS A 63 -20.02 6.66 5.61
C LYS A 63 -18.97 5.78 6.27
N ASN A 64 -17.85 6.37 6.70
CA ASN A 64 -16.72 5.67 7.31
C ASN A 64 -16.13 4.55 6.42
N HIS A 65 -16.28 4.67 5.11
CA HIS A 65 -15.86 3.67 4.13
C HIS A 65 -14.36 3.36 4.20
N GLU A 66 -13.54 4.36 4.52
CA GLU A 66 -12.11 4.21 4.77
C GLU A 66 -11.79 3.21 5.89
N ASN A 67 -12.63 3.10 6.92
CA ASN A 67 -12.42 2.13 8.00
C ASN A 67 -12.65 0.70 7.50
N PHE A 68 -13.63 0.51 6.61
CA PHE A 68 -13.86 -0.76 5.94
C PHE A 68 -12.66 -1.16 5.09
N LEU A 69 -12.18 -0.26 4.23
CA LEU A 69 -11.01 -0.52 3.39
C LEU A 69 -9.75 -0.77 4.23
N ALA A 70 -9.55 -0.05 5.33
CA ALA A 70 -8.41 -0.24 6.22
C ALA A 70 -8.36 -1.67 6.80
N LYS A 71 -9.52 -2.21 7.20
CA LYS A 71 -9.64 -3.60 7.66
C LYS A 71 -9.29 -4.61 6.56
N ILE A 72 -9.74 -4.38 5.33
CA ILE A 72 -9.37 -5.23 4.18
C ILE A 72 -7.86 -5.20 3.96
N ILE A 73 -7.28 -4.00 3.85
CA ILE A 73 -5.86 -3.79 3.60
C ILE A 73 -5.02 -4.51 4.67
N ALA A 74 -5.33 -4.31 5.95
CA ALA A 74 -4.57 -4.89 7.05
C ALA A 74 -4.62 -6.43 7.01
N ASN A 75 -5.82 -7.01 6.86
CA ASN A 75 -5.97 -8.46 6.85
C ASN A 75 -5.32 -9.10 5.61
N PHE A 76 -5.43 -8.48 4.43
CA PHE A 76 -4.82 -8.98 3.20
C PHE A 76 -3.30 -8.89 3.26
N LEU A 77 -2.74 -7.73 3.63
CA LEU A 77 -1.29 -7.53 3.64
C LEU A 77 -0.61 -8.41 4.68
N VAL A 78 -1.14 -8.53 5.91
CA VAL A 78 -0.55 -9.42 6.93
C VAL A 78 -0.50 -10.86 6.43
N LYS A 79 -1.57 -11.34 5.80
CA LYS A 79 -1.63 -12.69 5.24
C LYS A 79 -0.70 -12.90 4.05
N LEU A 80 -0.64 -11.94 3.13
CA LEU A 80 0.25 -12.01 1.97
C LEU A 80 1.73 -11.86 2.34
N ILE A 81 2.05 -11.07 3.38
CA ILE A 81 3.41 -10.99 3.94
C ILE A 81 3.80 -12.34 4.54
N ASN A 82 2.94 -12.93 5.38
CA ASN A 82 3.20 -14.23 5.98
C ASN A 82 3.35 -15.33 4.92
N LYS A 83 2.47 -15.32 3.91
CA LYS A 83 2.48 -16.31 2.83
C LYS A 83 1.93 -15.71 1.53
N PRO A 84 2.79 -15.42 0.54
CA PRO A 84 2.42 -14.64 -0.65
C PRO A 84 1.71 -15.50 -1.70
N THR A 85 0.52 -16.00 -1.36
CA THR A 85 -0.29 -16.87 -2.22
C THR A 85 -1.75 -16.47 -2.22
N ILE A 86 -2.40 -16.53 -3.39
CA ILE A 86 -3.84 -16.23 -3.55
C ILE A 86 -4.71 -17.18 -2.71
N ALA A 87 -4.23 -18.39 -2.44
CA ALA A 87 -4.93 -19.36 -1.60
C ALA A 87 -5.17 -18.87 -0.17
N GLU A 88 -4.36 -17.94 0.34
CA GLU A 88 -4.58 -17.31 1.64
C GLU A 88 -5.65 -16.21 1.60
N VAL A 89 -5.90 -15.60 0.43
CA VAL A 89 -6.83 -14.47 0.30
C VAL A 89 -8.28 -14.93 0.15
N LYS A 90 -8.52 -16.04 -0.56
CA LYS A 90 -9.89 -16.54 -0.79
C LYS A 90 -10.67 -16.81 0.51
N PRO A 91 -10.10 -17.50 1.53
CA PRO A 91 -10.81 -17.73 2.79
C PRO A 91 -11.13 -16.42 3.52
N ILE A 92 -10.22 -15.45 3.49
CA ILE A 92 -10.41 -14.13 4.13
C ILE A 92 -11.65 -13.43 3.55
N VAL A 93 -11.77 -13.40 2.22
CA VAL A 93 -12.94 -12.82 1.53
C VAL A 93 -14.22 -13.57 1.87
N PHE A 94 -14.18 -14.90 1.81
CA PHE A 94 -15.35 -15.74 2.07
C PHE A 94 -15.85 -15.60 3.52
N ASN A 95 -14.94 -15.61 4.49
CA ASN A 95 -15.27 -15.45 5.90
C ASN A 95 -15.87 -14.06 6.19
N ALA A 96 -15.25 -13.01 5.64
CA ALA A 96 -15.77 -11.65 5.78
C ALA A 96 -17.17 -11.51 5.18
N TYR A 97 -17.37 -12.05 3.98
CA TYR A 97 -18.66 -12.07 3.30
C TYR A 97 -19.74 -12.83 4.11
N THR A 98 -19.43 -14.04 4.56
CA THR A 98 -20.39 -14.86 5.32
C THR A 98 -20.75 -14.23 6.66
N SER A 99 -19.77 -13.64 7.37
CA SER A 99 -20.02 -12.90 8.61
C SER A 99 -20.89 -11.67 8.37
N LEU A 100 -20.63 -10.91 7.30
CA LEU A 100 -21.39 -9.72 6.96
C LEU A 100 -22.88 -10.04 6.76
N TYR A 101 -23.21 -11.05 5.96
CA TYR A 101 -24.61 -11.38 5.67
C TYR A 101 -25.32 -12.09 6.83
N SER A 102 -24.61 -12.91 7.61
CA SER A 102 -25.21 -13.66 8.73
C SER A 102 -25.37 -12.85 10.00
N LYS A 103 -24.43 -11.92 10.29
CA LYS A 103 -24.35 -11.19 11.56
C LYS A 103 -24.38 -9.68 11.42
N GLY A 104 -24.20 -9.15 10.21
CA GLY A 104 -24.08 -7.71 9.97
C GLY A 104 -22.74 -7.11 10.42
N GLU A 105 -21.73 -7.96 10.64
CA GLU A 105 -20.39 -7.55 11.04
C GLU A 105 -19.35 -8.14 10.09
N LEU A 106 -18.32 -7.36 9.76
CA LEU A 106 -17.17 -7.87 9.02
C LEU A 106 -16.22 -8.56 9.98
N ASN A 107 -16.12 -9.88 9.82
CA ASN A 107 -15.16 -10.69 10.55
C ASN A 107 -14.43 -11.58 9.56
N PHE A 108 -13.12 -11.37 9.43
CA PHE A 108 -12.27 -12.09 8.50
C PHE A 108 -11.91 -13.51 8.98
N GLN A 109 -12.15 -13.83 10.26
CA GLN A 109 -11.83 -15.11 10.90
C GLN A 109 -10.44 -15.62 10.52
N THR A 110 -9.45 -14.78 10.75
CA THR A 110 -8.07 -14.99 10.32
C THR A 110 -7.13 -15.02 11.52
N ASP A 111 -5.99 -15.68 11.36
CA ASP A 111 -4.92 -15.74 12.35
C ASP A 111 -3.99 -14.50 12.29
N SER A 112 -4.44 -13.40 11.66
CA SER A 112 -3.63 -12.20 11.43
C SER A 112 -3.07 -11.61 12.73
N LYS A 113 -3.82 -11.70 13.84
CA LYS A 113 -3.32 -11.32 15.17
C LYS A 113 -2.16 -12.21 15.62
N GLN A 114 -2.32 -13.53 15.56
CA GLN A 114 -1.27 -14.47 15.94
C GLN A 114 -0.03 -14.35 15.06
N ILE A 115 -0.21 -14.05 13.76
CA ILE A 115 0.90 -13.76 12.84
C ILE A 115 1.70 -12.55 13.35
N LEU A 116 1.02 -11.47 13.74
CA LEU A 116 1.67 -10.24 14.23
C LEU A 116 2.31 -10.40 15.61
N GLU A 117 1.86 -11.35 16.43
CA GLU A 117 2.48 -11.67 17.73
C GLU A 117 3.89 -12.26 17.57
N ASN A 118 4.17 -12.95 16.46
CA ASN A 118 5.52 -13.42 16.13
C ASN A 118 6.33 -12.34 15.42
N GLU A 119 6.70 -11.29 16.16
CA GLU A 119 7.32 -10.08 15.61
C GLU A 119 8.61 -10.34 14.82
N ILE A 120 9.45 -11.29 15.28
CA ILE A 120 10.71 -11.63 14.62
C ILE A 120 10.44 -12.25 13.24
N LEU A 121 9.59 -13.28 13.18
CA LEU A 121 9.27 -13.95 11.92
C LEU A 121 8.53 -13.01 10.97
N PHE A 122 7.56 -12.24 11.48
CA PHE A 122 6.80 -11.30 10.66
C PHE A 122 7.70 -10.23 10.05
N LYS A 123 8.65 -9.69 10.81
CA LYS A 123 9.63 -8.72 10.32
C LYS A 123 10.52 -9.31 9.22
N GLU A 124 11.00 -10.54 9.41
CA GLU A 124 11.79 -11.24 8.39
C GLU A 124 10.99 -11.43 7.10
N GLN A 125 9.73 -11.87 7.21
CA GLN A 125 8.83 -12.04 6.07
C GLN A 125 8.51 -10.72 5.38
N PHE A 126 8.27 -9.65 6.15
CA PHE A 126 7.98 -8.31 5.65
C PHE A 126 9.09 -7.82 4.71
N PHE A 127 10.36 -7.90 5.11
CA PHE A 127 11.46 -7.46 4.28
C PHE A 127 11.79 -8.40 3.10
N LYS A 128 11.24 -9.63 3.11
CA LYS A 128 11.31 -10.57 1.97
C LYS A 128 10.14 -10.41 1.00
N ALA A 129 9.11 -9.64 1.35
CA ALA A 129 7.88 -9.49 0.57
C ALA A 129 8.03 -8.55 -0.64
N ASN A 130 9.04 -8.77 -1.49
CA ASN A 130 9.39 -7.89 -2.61
C ASN A 130 8.23 -7.62 -3.58
N LYS A 131 7.35 -8.61 -3.78
CA LYS A 131 6.16 -8.48 -4.65
C LYS A 131 5.09 -7.54 -4.10
N LEU A 132 5.12 -7.26 -2.79
CA LEU A 132 4.18 -6.36 -2.12
C LEU A 132 4.73 -4.95 -1.93
N ILE A 133 5.99 -4.69 -2.33
CA ILE A 133 6.61 -3.37 -2.20
C ILE A 133 5.73 -2.23 -2.76
N PRO A 134 5.07 -2.36 -3.94
CA PRO A 134 4.18 -1.30 -4.42
C PRO A 134 3.06 -0.98 -3.42
N ALA A 135 2.30 -1.99 -2.97
CA ALA A 135 1.22 -1.81 -2.00
C ALA A 135 1.72 -1.28 -0.64
N LEU A 136 2.86 -1.77 -0.15
CA LEU A 136 3.45 -1.33 1.12
C LEU A 136 3.95 0.11 1.04
N LEU A 137 4.56 0.53 -0.08
CA LEU A 137 4.97 1.92 -0.31
C LEU A 137 3.77 2.85 -0.41
N THR A 138 2.74 2.46 -1.15
CA THR A 138 1.49 3.24 -1.29
C THR A 138 0.80 3.41 0.06
N LEU A 139 0.71 2.33 0.85
CA LEU A 139 0.14 2.40 2.20
C LEU A 139 0.98 3.29 3.12
N ASN A 140 2.30 3.14 3.09
CA ASN A 140 3.23 3.95 3.86
C ASN A 140 3.10 5.44 3.53
N LEU A 141 3.05 5.78 2.24
CA LEU A 141 2.86 7.14 1.74
C LEU A 141 1.60 7.75 2.33
N TYR A 142 0.47 7.06 2.24
CA TYR A 142 -0.81 7.61 2.72
C TYR A 142 -0.94 7.67 4.23
N ILE A 143 -0.34 6.73 4.98
CA ILE A 143 -0.30 6.84 6.44
C ILE A 143 0.59 8.01 6.87
N LYS A 144 1.78 8.17 6.27
CA LYS A 144 2.71 9.24 6.64
C LYS A 144 2.21 10.63 6.22
N TYR A 145 1.53 10.73 5.07
CA TYR A 145 1.05 11.99 4.52
C TYR A 145 -0.46 11.91 4.20
N PRO A 146 -1.34 12.14 5.20
CA PRO A 146 -2.79 12.04 5.01
C PRO A 146 -3.36 12.97 3.92
N ASN A 147 -2.68 14.08 3.63
CA ASN A 147 -3.06 15.06 2.60
C ASN A 147 -2.44 14.79 1.22
N GLN A 148 -1.74 13.67 1.04
CA GLN A 148 -1.20 13.29 -0.27
C GLN A 148 -2.36 13.11 -1.27
N LYS A 149 -2.22 13.76 -2.43
CA LYS A 149 -3.16 13.61 -3.55
C LYS A 149 -2.99 12.25 -4.22
N THR A 150 -4.11 11.72 -4.68
CA THR A 150 -4.25 10.50 -5.48
C THR A 150 -4.19 10.80 -6.98
N ASP A 151 -4.29 9.77 -7.81
CA ASP A 151 -4.28 9.78 -9.29
C ASP A 151 -3.03 10.43 -9.90
N ILE A 152 -1.87 10.14 -9.30
CA ILE A 152 -0.59 10.60 -9.82
C ILE A 152 0.07 9.47 -10.61
N LYS A 153 0.26 9.67 -11.91
CA LYS A 153 1.00 8.73 -12.76
C LYS A 153 2.48 8.64 -12.34
N ALA A 154 2.83 7.55 -11.66
CA ALA A 154 4.12 7.39 -11.00
C ALA A 154 4.79 6.05 -11.31
N GLU A 155 6.08 5.98 -11.00
CA GLU A 155 6.88 4.76 -11.01
C GLU A 155 7.70 4.71 -9.71
N ILE A 156 8.14 3.51 -9.32
CA ILE A 156 8.97 3.35 -8.13
C ILE A 156 10.39 3.86 -8.44
N GLU A 157 10.77 4.92 -7.73
CA GLU A 157 12.10 5.49 -7.75
C GLU A 157 13.04 4.86 -6.73
N HIS A 158 14.30 4.73 -7.09
CA HIS A 158 15.38 4.34 -6.17
C HIS A 158 16.11 5.58 -5.68
N ILE A 159 16.05 5.84 -4.38
CA ILE A 159 16.65 7.03 -3.76
C ILE A 159 18.18 6.96 -3.89
N PHE A 160 18.76 5.84 -3.47
CA PHE A 160 20.13 5.44 -3.76
C PHE A 160 20.27 5.03 -5.24
N PRO A 161 21.29 5.52 -5.95
CA PRO A 161 21.47 5.22 -7.37
C PRO A 161 21.80 3.76 -7.64
N LYS A 162 21.17 3.17 -8.66
CA LYS A 162 21.50 1.82 -9.16
C LYS A 162 22.81 1.73 -9.95
N THR A 163 23.61 2.80 -10.01
CA THR A 163 24.91 2.79 -10.70
C THR A 163 25.89 1.83 -10.03
N THR A 164 26.88 1.33 -10.78
CA THR A 164 27.95 0.44 -10.29
C THR A 164 29.27 1.17 -10.03
N GLN A 165 29.33 2.44 -10.39
CA GLN A 165 30.45 3.35 -10.13
C GLN A 165 29.99 4.36 -9.09
N TRP A 166 30.23 4.10 -7.80
CA TRP A 166 29.90 5.04 -6.73
C TRP A 166 31.05 5.99 -6.42
N ARG A 167 30.70 7.20 -5.99
CA ARG A 167 31.67 8.17 -5.43
C ARG A 167 32.29 7.59 -4.15
N PRO A 168 33.51 7.98 -3.76
CA PRO A 168 34.14 7.48 -2.53
C PRO A 168 33.36 7.73 -1.24
N SER A 169 32.48 8.73 -1.21
CA SER A 169 31.62 9.05 -0.07
C SER A 169 30.48 8.06 0.15
N TYR A 170 30.14 7.27 -0.87
CA TYR A 170 29.14 6.22 -0.79
C TYR A 170 29.78 4.95 -0.18
N THR A 171 29.71 4.87 1.13
CA THR A 171 30.30 3.80 1.96
C THR A 171 29.23 2.94 2.65
N GLY A 172 29.65 1.91 3.39
CA GLY A 172 28.79 1.13 4.29
C GLY A 172 28.54 -0.32 3.88
N TRP A 173 28.87 -0.69 2.64
CA TRP A 173 28.78 -2.05 2.11
C TRP A 173 29.74 -2.23 0.94
N ASP A 174 30.01 -3.48 0.58
CA ASP A 174 30.61 -3.80 -0.71
C ASP A 174 29.55 -3.85 -1.84
N LYS A 175 30.00 -4.10 -3.08
CA LYS A 175 29.11 -4.13 -4.25
C LYS A 175 28.13 -5.30 -4.25
N GLU A 176 28.44 -6.41 -3.58
CA GLU A 176 27.56 -7.59 -3.53
C GLU A 176 26.49 -7.39 -2.47
N GLU A 177 26.88 -6.93 -1.28
CA GLU A 177 26.00 -6.60 -0.17
C GLU A 177 24.98 -5.53 -0.55
N ALA A 178 25.40 -4.51 -1.30
CA ALA A 178 24.52 -3.41 -1.71
C ALA A 178 23.29 -3.84 -2.52
N LYS A 179 23.32 -4.99 -3.22
CA LYS A 179 22.20 -5.42 -4.07
C LYS A 179 20.90 -5.56 -3.29
N SER A 180 20.96 -6.11 -2.08
CA SER A 180 19.78 -6.28 -1.22
C SER A 180 19.23 -4.94 -0.73
N TYR A 181 20.11 -3.99 -0.41
CA TYR A 181 19.72 -2.66 0.05
C TYR A 181 19.20 -1.75 -1.06
N ILE A 182 19.79 -1.84 -2.26
CA ILE A 182 19.27 -1.17 -3.45
C ILE A 182 17.82 -1.58 -3.67
N GLU A 183 17.53 -2.88 -3.52
CA GLU A 183 16.18 -3.38 -3.71
C GLU A 183 15.26 -3.28 -2.48
N SER A 184 15.77 -2.80 -1.34
CA SER A 184 14.98 -2.66 -0.12
C SER A 184 13.90 -1.57 -0.24
N ILE A 185 12.82 -1.72 0.54
CA ILE A 185 11.71 -0.76 0.58
C ILE A 185 12.17 0.62 1.09
N GLY A 186 13.12 0.66 2.02
CA GLY A 186 13.72 1.87 2.58
C GLY A 186 14.50 2.67 1.53
N ASN A 187 14.88 2.06 0.41
CA ASN A 187 15.50 2.73 -0.71
C ASN A 187 14.50 3.15 -1.82
N LYS A 188 13.21 2.89 -1.65
CA LYS A 188 12.21 3.10 -2.70
C LYS A 188 11.16 4.11 -2.30
N MET A 189 10.68 4.89 -3.26
CA MET A 189 9.54 5.79 -3.09
C MET A 189 8.79 5.95 -4.40
N TRP A 190 7.57 6.50 -4.35
CA TRP A 190 6.87 6.91 -5.56
C TRP A 190 7.40 8.23 -6.10
N LEU A 191 7.51 8.33 -7.42
CA LEU A 191 7.87 9.57 -8.12
C LEU A 191 7.16 9.61 -9.46
N GLU A 192 6.73 10.79 -9.92
CA GLU A 192 6.12 10.94 -11.23
C GLU A 192 7.03 10.40 -12.33
N LYS A 193 6.46 9.66 -13.28
CA LYS A 193 7.23 9.01 -14.35
C LYS A 193 8.20 9.96 -15.07
N ARG A 194 7.75 11.19 -15.37
CA ARG A 194 8.58 12.23 -16.00
C ARG A 194 9.77 12.65 -15.12
N LEU A 195 9.56 12.78 -13.81
CA LEU A 195 10.62 13.15 -12.87
C LEU A 195 11.55 11.97 -12.60
N ASN A 196 11.02 10.74 -12.54
CA ASN A 196 11.80 9.51 -12.43
C ASN A 196 12.81 9.38 -13.58
N ILE A 197 12.36 9.54 -14.83
CA ILE A 197 13.24 9.51 -16.01
C ILE A 197 14.35 10.57 -15.93
N LYS A 198 14.03 11.77 -15.43
CA LYS A 198 15.00 12.86 -15.25
C LYS A 198 15.97 12.63 -14.10
N ALA A 199 15.52 12.00 -13.02
CA ALA A 199 16.34 11.62 -11.88
C ALA A 199 17.34 10.53 -12.29
N GLY A 200 16.88 9.52 -13.04
CA GLY A 200 17.70 8.47 -13.61
C GLY A 200 18.55 7.74 -12.56
N ASN A 201 19.77 7.37 -12.92
CA ASN A 201 20.74 6.76 -12.01
C ASN A 201 21.70 7.78 -11.38
N ASN A 202 21.35 9.07 -11.37
CA ASN A 202 22.19 10.12 -10.81
C ASN A 202 22.31 10.00 -9.28
N TYR A 203 23.26 10.71 -8.69
CA TYR A 203 23.44 10.68 -7.24
C TYR A 203 22.31 11.39 -6.51
N PHE A 204 22.17 11.11 -5.22
CA PHE A 204 21.01 11.58 -4.45
C PHE A 204 20.93 13.11 -4.42
N ASP A 205 22.07 13.80 -4.29
CA ASP A 205 22.18 15.25 -4.40
C ASP A 205 21.60 15.82 -5.71
N ASP A 206 21.95 15.23 -6.85
CA ASP A 206 21.42 15.61 -8.16
C ASP A 206 19.91 15.34 -8.27
N LYS A 207 19.47 14.21 -7.71
CA LYS A 207 18.06 13.80 -7.71
C LYS A 207 17.18 14.71 -6.85
N LYS A 208 17.70 15.27 -5.75
CA LYS A 208 16.95 16.20 -4.87
C LYS A 208 16.35 17.37 -5.64
N GLU A 209 17.03 17.91 -6.65
CA GLU A 209 16.49 19.00 -7.46
C GLU A 209 15.22 18.59 -8.22
N LYS A 210 15.12 17.35 -8.68
CA LYS A 210 13.91 16.81 -9.32
C LYS A 210 12.82 16.53 -8.30
N TYR A 211 13.20 16.08 -7.11
CA TYR A 211 12.24 15.80 -6.05
C TYR A 211 11.51 17.05 -5.55
N LYS A 212 12.14 18.23 -5.60
CA LYS A 212 11.48 19.53 -5.29
C LYS A 212 10.29 19.83 -6.21
N GLU A 213 10.32 19.36 -7.46
CA GLU A 213 9.26 19.55 -8.45
C GLU A 213 8.09 18.56 -8.29
N SER A 214 8.21 17.56 -7.41
CA SER A 214 7.24 16.47 -7.28
C SER A 214 5.98 16.90 -6.53
N ASN A 215 4.86 16.27 -6.85
CA ASN A 215 3.60 16.33 -6.10
C ASN A 215 3.51 15.23 -5.03
N PHE A 216 4.51 14.34 -4.93
CA PHE A 216 4.65 13.44 -3.80
C PHE A 216 5.30 14.18 -2.63
N LEU A 217 4.56 14.27 -1.53
CA LEU A 217 5.02 14.91 -0.29
C LEU A 217 6.29 14.23 0.25
N GLU A 218 6.44 12.92 0.05
CA GLU A 218 7.67 12.21 0.40
C GLU A 218 8.89 12.67 -0.40
N ALA A 219 8.76 12.83 -1.71
CA ALA A 219 9.84 13.34 -2.55
C ALA A 219 10.19 14.79 -2.14
N GLN A 220 9.19 15.63 -1.91
CA GLN A 220 9.42 17.00 -1.42
C GLN A 220 10.14 17.03 -0.06
N GLU A 221 9.80 16.12 0.86
CA GLU A 221 10.50 15.97 2.14
C GLU A 221 11.97 15.55 1.93
N LEU A 222 12.21 14.51 1.12
CA LEU A 222 13.55 14.03 0.81
C LEU A 222 14.41 15.06 0.07
N SER A 223 13.80 15.93 -0.73
CA SER A 223 14.50 17.03 -1.40
C SER A 223 15.16 18.03 -0.43
N LYS A 224 14.67 18.07 0.82
CA LYS A 224 15.16 18.92 1.91
C LYS A 224 16.12 18.17 2.84
N TYR A 225 16.43 16.90 2.55
CA TYR A 225 17.36 16.12 3.36
C TYR A 225 18.74 16.77 3.35
N THR A 226 19.31 16.96 4.55
CA THR A 226 20.53 17.76 4.74
C THR A 226 21.77 17.09 4.18
N LYS A 227 21.81 15.75 4.17
CA LYS A 227 22.91 15.00 3.57
C LYS A 227 22.83 15.04 2.04
N ASN A 228 23.99 15.02 1.40
CA ASN A 228 24.10 14.92 -0.06
C ASN A 228 24.02 13.49 -0.56
N ASP A 229 24.43 12.54 0.27
CA ASP A 229 24.38 11.12 -0.04
C ASP A 229 23.26 10.45 0.75
N TRP A 230 22.65 9.45 0.13
CA TRP A 230 21.75 8.51 0.78
C TRP A 230 22.58 7.25 1.03
N LEU A 231 22.81 6.89 2.28
CA LEU A 231 23.74 5.82 2.67
C LEU A 231 23.01 4.61 3.26
N LYS A 232 23.78 3.57 3.62
CA LYS A 232 23.27 2.35 4.24
C LYS A 232 22.40 2.63 5.45
N GLU A 233 22.90 3.46 6.35
CA GLU A 233 22.23 3.76 7.61
C GLU A 233 20.93 4.52 7.36
N ASP A 234 20.85 5.32 6.30
CA ASP A 234 19.61 6.02 5.91
C ASP A 234 18.56 5.03 5.38
N ILE A 235 18.99 4.03 4.60
CA ILE A 235 18.12 2.95 4.11
C ILE A 235 17.62 2.07 5.26
N GLU A 236 18.51 1.63 6.14
CA GLU A 236 18.17 0.82 7.31
C GLU A 236 17.21 1.56 8.24
N LYS A 237 17.49 2.83 8.53
CA LYS A 237 16.59 3.66 9.32
C LYS A 237 15.21 3.77 8.68
N ARG A 238 15.14 4.07 7.38
CA ARG A 238 13.86 4.19 6.68
C ARG A 238 13.12 2.85 6.58
N ASN A 239 13.83 1.72 6.43
CA ASN A 239 13.24 0.37 6.52
C ASN A 239 12.50 0.18 7.84
N GLU A 240 13.14 0.49 8.97
CA GLU A 240 12.56 0.38 10.30
C GLU A 240 11.37 1.33 10.49
N GLU A 241 11.49 2.57 10.05
CA GLU A 241 10.41 3.56 10.13
C GLU A 241 9.16 3.11 9.34
N ILE A 242 9.35 2.54 8.15
CA ILE A 242 8.25 1.99 7.34
C ILE A 242 7.64 0.78 8.03
N TYR A 243 8.47 -0.19 8.46
CA TYR A 243 8.00 -1.39 9.14
C TYR A 243 7.13 -1.07 10.36
N ASN A 244 7.63 -0.21 11.26
CA ASN A 244 6.91 0.15 12.49
C ASN A 244 5.57 0.83 12.16
N ARG A 245 5.56 1.79 11.23
CA ARG A 245 4.34 2.51 10.81
C ARG A 245 3.28 1.56 10.25
N LEU A 246 3.69 0.58 9.44
CA LEU A 246 2.76 -0.37 8.83
C LEU A 246 2.27 -1.42 9.84
N VAL A 247 3.14 -1.90 10.73
CA VAL A 247 2.73 -2.80 11.82
C VAL A 247 1.72 -2.14 12.74
N ASP A 248 1.93 -0.86 13.10
CA ASP A 248 0.97 -0.10 13.91
C ASP A 248 -0.38 0.01 13.20
N PHE A 249 -0.38 0.32 11.91
CA PHE A 249 -1.60 0.33 11.09
C PHE A 249 -2.28 -1.05 11.07
N PHE A 250 -1.53 -2.15 10.92
CA PHE A 250 -2.11 -3.49 10.93
C PHE A 250 -2.74 -3.82 12.29
N LYS A 251 -2.02 -3.57 13.39
CA LYS A 251 -2.49 -3.82 14.76
C LYS A 251 -3.77 -3.01 15.08
N GLN A 252 -3.91 -1.80 14.54
CA GLN A 252 -5.11 -0.97 14.74
C GLN A 252 -6.33 -1.42 13.93
N ASN A 253 -6.14 -2.19 12.86
CA ASN A 253 -7.19 -2.50 11.87
C ASN A 253 -7.47 -4.02 11.73
N ILE A 254 -6.91 -4.84 12.62
CA ILE A 254 -7.22 -6.27 12.72
C ILE A 254 -8.01 -6.50 14.01
N ASP A 255 -9.18 -7.12 13.84
CA ASP A 255 -10.17 -7.39 14.91
C ASP A 255 -9.75 -8.45 15.91
#